data_AF-A0AA47KIT2-F1
#
_entry.id   AF-A0AA47KIT2-F1
#
_cell.length_a   1.000
_cell.length_b   1.000
_cell.length_c   1.000
_cell.angle_alpha   90.00
_cell.angle_beta   90.00
_cell.angle_gamma   90.00
#
_symmetry.space_group_name_H-M   'P 1'
#
loop_
_entity.id
_entity.type
_entity.pdbx_description
1 polymer ?
#
loop_
_entity_poly.entity_id
_entity_poly.type
_entity_poly.pdbx_seq_one_letter_code
_entity_poly.pdbx_strand_id
1 'polypeptide(L)'
;MYTLLAPAVASAILGAQLVLSLALLKGEICPGQRGRFHRAFWVPVFAWLILVPFTFIASLPFLLLGIFAFRSKTGKTRHSGPIPLLHVANLLGLVTWVVILATHGGGMLMMGALQLVILGAGFGHSLLVRARSRLQAFDRLLPLVSVLAFMGMMLSAAVLSVVSPPSTGDINAIMAGAGLGLLGVAAQIWHLLKQTSPVFWRVSVGFGFMLLANISLTRLVIA
;
A
#
# COMPACT_ATOMS: atom_id res chain seq x y z
N MET A 1 12.18 7.65 -14.48
CA MET A 1 12.19 6.79 -13.26
C MET A 1 11.20 7.26 -12.22
N TYR A 2 11.15 8.55 -11.88
CA TYR A 2 10.14 9.12 -10.97
C TYR A 2 8.68 8.85 -11.42
N THR A 3 8.39 8.97 -12.73
CA THR A 3 7.06 8.75 -13.32
C THR A 3 6.47 7.36 -13.07
N LEU A 4 7.32 6.32 -13.03
CA LEU A 4 6.89 4.94 -12.73
C LEU A 4 6.80 4.68 -11.22
N LEU A 5 7.64 5.36 -10.43
CA LEU A 5 7.78 5.10 -9.01
C LEU A 5 6.71 5.84 -8.18
N ALA A 6 6.43 7.11 -8.52
CA ALA A 6 5.54 7.95 -7.73
C ALA A 6 4.13 7.38 -7.58
N PRO A 7 3.47 6.85 -8.62
CA PRO A 7 2.13 6.28 -8.47
C PRO A 7 2.12 5.01 -7.62
N ALA A 8 3.12 4.14 -7.77
CA ALA A 8 3.25 2.92 -6.98
C ALA A 8 3.51 3.25 -5.50
N VAL A 9 4.41 4.20 -5.22
CA VAL A 9 4.73 4.65 -3.85
C VAL A 9 3.52 5.34 -3.22
N ALA A 10 2.86 6.26 -3.92
CA ALA A 10 1.64 6.91 -3.42
C ALA A 10 0.55 5.88 -3.09
N SER A 11 0.36 4.88 -3.96
CA SER A 11 -0.58 3.77 -3.75
C SER A 11 -0.23 2.95 -2.51
N ALA A 12 1.04 2.60 -2.32
CA ALA A 12 1.50 1.87 -1.14
C ALA A 12 1.23 2.65 0.15
N ILE A 13 1.58 3.95 0.16
CA ILE A 13 1.45 4.81 1.34
C ILE A 13 -0.02 4.99 1.72
N LEU A 14 -0.86 5.39 0.77
CA LEU A 14 -2.29 5.60 1.00
C LEU A 14 -2.95 4.29 1.45
N GLY A 15 -2.68 3.19 0.75
CA GLY A 15 -3.28 1.90 1.08
C GLY A 15 -2.89 1.42 2.48
N ALA A 16 -1.61 1.55 2.86
CA ALA A 16 -1.18 1.22 4.22
C ALA A 16 -1.79 2.16 5.26
N GLN A 17 -1.89 3.46 4.97
CA GLN A 17 -2.55 4.43 5.83
C GLN A 17 -4.03 4.08 6.08
N LEU A 18 -4.75 3.65 5.03
CA LEU A 18 -6.14 3.20 5.13
C LEU A 18 -6.26 1.90 5.94
N VAL A 19 -5.40 0.92 5.68
CA VAL A 19 -5.35 -0.34 6.46
C VAL A 19 -5.10 -0.06 7.94
N LEU A 20 -4.12 0.79 8.25
CA LEU A 20 -3.84 1.19 9.63
C LEU A 20 -5.01 1.95 10.26
N SER A 21 -5.65 2.83 9.51
CA SER A 21 -6.84 3.56 9.97
C SER A 21 -8.00 2.61 10.30
N LEU A 22 -8.27 1.65 9.42
CA LEU A 22 -9.29 0.62 9.65
C LEU A 22 -8.99 -0.22 10.88
N ALA A 23 -7.75 -0.71 11.01
CA ALA A 23 -7.34 -1.48 12.17
C ALA A 23 -7.39 -0.67 13.48
N LEU A 24 -7.07 0.64 13.46
CA LEU A 24 -7.20 1.49 14.65
C LEU A 24 -8.66 1.73 15.08
N LEU A 25 -9.54 1.98 14.11
CA LEU A 25 -10.94 2.36 14.38
C LEU A 25 -11.82 1.15 14.68
N LYS A 26 -11.63 0.06 13.94
CA LYS A 26 -12.45 -1.15 13.99
C LYS A 26 -11.79 -2.34 14.66
N GLY A 27 -10.46 -2.39 14.75
CA GLY A 27 -9.75 -3.49 15.40
C GLY A 27 -9.86 -3.44 16.92
N GLU A 28 -10.05 -4.60 17.53
CA GLU A 28 -9.98 -4.78 18.98
C GLU A 28 -8.51 -4.88 19.40
N ILE A 29 -7.91 -3.73 19.72
CA ILE A 29 -6.49 -3.63 20.06
C ILE A 29 -6.32 -3.50 21.58
N CYS A 30 -5.52 -4.38 22.19
CA CYS A 30 -5.19 -4.28 23.60
C CYS A 30 -4.42 -2.97 23.91
N PRO A 31 -4.57 -2.35 25.10
CA PRO A 31 -3.94 -1.06 25.43
C PRO A 31 -2.42 -1.03 25.21
N GLY A 32 -1.71 -2.11 25.55
CA GLY A 32 -0.26 -2.25 25.33
C GLY A 32 0.14 -2.38 23.84
N GLN A 33 -0.74 -2.94 23.00
CA GLN A 33 -0.52 -3.00 21.54
C GLN A 33 -0.75 -1.66 20.87
N ARG A 34 -1.68 -0.86 21.40
CA ARG A 34 -2.05 0.43 20.83
C ARG A 34 -0.89 1.42 20.75
N GLY A 35 0.00 1.43 21.75
CA GLY A 35 1.20 2.28 21.72
C GLY A 35 2.15 1.92 20.56
N ARG A 36 2.32 0.63 20.26
CA ARG A 36 3.11 0.18 19.08
C ARG A 36 2.42 0.55 17.77
N PHE A 37 1.09 0.51 17.76
CA PHE A 37 0.29 0.87 16.60
C PHE A 37 0.40 2.36 16.24
N HIS A 38 0.32 3.26 17.22
CA HIS A 38 0.53 4.70 16.97
C HIS A 38 1.94 5.00 16.45
N ARG A 39 2.96 4.26 16.90
CA ARG A 39 4.32 4.37 16.33
C ARG A 39 4.40 3.89 14.88
N ALA A 40 3.55 2.96 14.45
CA ALA A 40 3.52 2.51 13.07
C ALA A 40 3.07 3.61 12.09
N PHE A 41 2.23 4.56 12.51
CA PHE A 41 1.81 5.70 11.69
C PHE A 41 2.93 6.67 11.33
N TRP A 42 4.05 6.69 12.06
CA TRP A 42 5.21 7.48 11.65
C TRP A 42 5.81 7.00 10.33
N VAL A 43 5.65 5.71 9.99
CA VAL A 43 6.15 5.19 8.72
C VAL A 43 5.43 5.83 7.51
N PRO A 44 4.09 5.82 7.39
CA PRO A 44 3.42 6.53 6.30
C PRO A 44 3.59 8.06 6.37
N VAL A 45 3.77 8.66 7.55
CA VAL A 45 4.12 10.10 7.67
C VAL A 45 5.41 10.40 6.92
N PHE A 46 6.51 9.72 7.27
CA PHE A 46 7.79 9.93 6.57
C PHE A 46 7.74 9.48 5.10
N ALA A 47 6.92 8.49 4.78
CA ALA A 47 6.77 8.07 3.39
C ALA A 47 6.07 9.16 2.54
N TRP A 48 5.05 9.86 3.06
CA TRP A 48 4.49 11.02 2.38
C TRP A 48 5.52 12.15 2.21
N LEU A 49 6.39 12.36 3.20
CA LEU A 49 7.46 13.36 3.12
C LEU A 49 8.41 13.11 1.92
N ILE A 50 8.69 11.85 1.58
CA ILE A 50 9.52 11.49 0.42
C ILE A 50 8.91 11.99 -0.90
N LEU A 51 7.59 12.11 -0.99
CA LEU A 51 6.89 12.58 -2.19
C LEU A 51 6.81 14.11 -2.28
N VAL A 52 7.03 14.85 -1.18
CA VAL A 52 6.89 16.31 -1.11
C VAL A 52 7.76 17.06 -2.13
N PRO A 53 9.06 16.72 -2.33
CA PRO A 53 9.91 17.41 -3.31
C PRO A 53 9.38 17.34 -4.74
N PHE A 54 8.56 16.33 -5.04
CA PHE A 54 8.07 16.06 -6.38
C PHE A 54 6.58 16.40 -6.56
N THR A 55 5.82 16.48 -5.48
CA THR A 55 4.40 16.82 -5.50
C THR A 55 4.05 17.59 -4.24
N PHE A 56 3.96 18.92 -4.35
CA PHE A 56 3.74 19.79 -3.19
C PHE A 56 2.48 19.44 -2.39
N ILE A 57 1.43 18.95 -3.07
CA ILE A 57 0.16 18.52 -2.43
C ILE A 57 0.39 17.35 -1.44
N ALA A 58 1.46 16.55 -1.58
CA ALA A 58 1.84 15.51 -0.62
C ALA A 58 2.22 16.06 0.77
N SER A 59 2.50 17.36 0.88
CA SER A 59 2.73 18.03 2.18
C SER A 59 1.47 17.99 3.06
N LEU A 60 0.27 17.97 2.49
CA LEU A 60 -0.99 17.97 3.23
C LEU A 60 -1.22 16.67 4.02
N PRO A 61 -1.23 15.47 3.40
CA PRO A 61 -1.32 14.23 4.18
C PRO A 61 -0.12 14.05 5.11
N PHE A 62 1.09 14.47 4.72
CA PHE A 62 2.26 14.46 5.61
C PHE A 62 2.00 15.24 6.90
N LEU A 63 1.60 16.52 6.80
CA LEU A 63 1.40 17.39 7.96
C LEU A 63 0.28 16.89 8.86
N LEU A 64 -0.89 16.57 8.29
CA LEU A 64 -2.05 16.20 9.11
C LEU A 64 -1.90 14.81 9.74
N LEU A 65 -1.33 13.86 9.01
CA LEU A 65 -1.00 12.55 9.60
C LEU A 65 0.11 12.68 10.65
N GLY A 66 1.06 13.59 10.44
CA GLY A 66 2.12 13.91 11.41
C GLY A 66 1.56 14.53 12.69
N ILE A 67 0.64 15.50 12.59
CA ILE A 67 -0.06 16.10 13.73
C ILE A 67 -0.89 15.04 14.46
N PHE A 68 -1.56 14.15 13.73
CA PHE A 68 -2.28 13.02 14.31
C PHE A 68 -1.34 12.10 15.10
N ALA A 69 -0.22 11.68 14.49
CA ALA A 69 0.76 10.81 15.11
C ALA A 69 1.36 11.45 16.37
N PHE A 70 1.69 12.73 16.31
CA PHE A 70 2.26 13.50 17.41
C PHE A 70 1.27 13.70 18.57
N ARG A 71 0.01 14.06 18.28
CA ARG A 71 -1.02 14.28 19.33
C ARG A 71 -1.60 12.99 19.91
N SER A 72 -1.39 11.86 19.25
CA SER A 72 -1.90 10.58 19.73
C SER A 72 -1.16 10.14 21.01
N LYS A 73 -1.81 10.31 22.18
CA LYS A 73 -1.25 9.84 23.45
C LYS A 73 -1.21 8.31 23.47
N THR A 74 -0.01 7.74 23.51
CA THR A 74 0.21 6.29 23.66
C THR A 74 -0.37 5.82 25.00
N GLY A 75 -1.47 5.06 24.97
CA GLY A 75 -1.98 4.32 26.13
C GLY A 75 -3.37 4.71 26.66
N LYS A 76 -4.00 5.81 26.21
CA LYS A 76 -5.38 6.16 26.61
C LYS A 76 -6.43 5.52 25.68
N THR A 77 -7.67 5.42 26.17
CA THR A 77 -8.83 4.63 25.65
C THR A 77 -9.21 4.92 24.19
N ARG A 78 -9.91 3.97 23.53
CA ARG A 78 -10.21 3.90 22.06
C ARG A 78 -10.51 5.25 21.38
N HIS A 79 -11.11 6.20 22.09
CA HIS A 79 -11.60 7.48 21.58
C HIS A 79 -10.74 8.72 21.89
N SER A 80 -9.59 8.58 22.56
CA SER A 80 -8.82 9.75 23.03
C SER A 80 -7.87 10.38 22.00
N GLY A 81 -7.80 9.86 20.76
CA GLY A 81 -7.00 10.44 19.68
C GLY A 81 -7.81 11.44 18.84
N PRO A 82 -7.17 12.35 18.10
CA PRO A 82 -7.88 13.25 17.19
C PRO A 82 -8.36 12.49 15.94
N ILE A 83 -9.40 11.66 16.09
CA ILE A 83 -9.96 10.82 15.02
C ILE A 83 -10.41 11.64 13.79
N PRO A 84 -11.05 12.82 13.92
CA PRO A 84 -11.38 13.63 12.75
C PRO A 84 -10.15 13.98 11.90
N LEU A 85 -9.00 14.23 12.55
CA LEU A 85 -7.75 14.54 11.86
C LEU A 85 -7.24 13.36 11.03
N LEU A 86 -7.42 12.13 11.51
CA LEU A 86 -7.09 10.92 10.76
C LEU A 86 -7.97 10.78 9.51
N HIS A 87 -9.28 11.06 9.62
CA HIS A 87 -10.17 11.03 8.46
C HIS A 87 -9.81 12.09 7.43
N VAL A 88 -9.49 13.31 7.86
CA VAL A 88 -9.04 14.38 6.97
C VAL A 88 -7.70 14.01 6.31
N ALA A 89 -6.76 13.43 7.05
CA ALA A 89 -5.50 12.94 6.48
C ALA A 89 -5.71 11.83 5.45
N ASN A 90 -6.70 10.93 5.66
CA ASN A 90 -7.06 9.90 4.69
C ASN A 90 -7.68 10.50 3.42
N LEU A 91 -8.59 11.45 3.58
CA LEU A 91 -9.20 12.16 2.45
C LEU A 91 -8.15 12.90 1.63
N LEU A 92 -7.24 13.63 2.28
CA LEU A 92 -6.18 14.35 1.58
C LEU A 92 -5.15 13.41 0.97
N GLY A 93 -4.84 12.28 1.62
CA GLY A 93 -4.05 11.22 0.99
C GLY A 93 -4.69 10.68 -0.28
N LEU A 94 -6.02 10.48 -0.28
CA LEU A 94 -6.78 10.08 -1.46
C LEU A 94 -6.73 11.15 -2.56
N VAL A 95 -6.94 12.42 -2.22
CA VAL A 95 -6.85 13.52 -3.20
C VAL A 95 -5.45 13.60 -3.81
N THR A 96 -4.39 13.57 -2.99
CA THR A 96 -3.00 13.56 -3.47
C THR A 96 -2.75 12.39 -4.41
N TRP A 97 -3.22 11.19 -4.04
CA TRP A 97 -3.08 10.00 -4.85
C TRP A 97 -3.79 10.14 -6.21
N VAL A 98 -5.05 10.60 -6.23
CA VAL A 98 -5.78 10.85 -7.48
C VAL A 98 -5.04 11.86 -8.35
N VAL A 99 -4.53 12.96 -7.77
CA VAL A 99 -3.78 13.97 -8.52
C VAL A 99 -2.51 13.39 -9.14
N ILE A 100 -1.74 12.58 -8.40
CA ILE A 100 -0.52 11.94 -8.92
C ILE A 100 -0.83 10.98 -10.08
N LEU A 101 -1.95 10.26 -10.02
CA LEU A 101 -2.32 9.31 -11.07
C LEU A 101 -2.95 10.00 -12.28
N ALA A 102 -3.77 11.03 -12.07
CA ALA A 102 -4.48 11.74 -13.13
C ALA A 102 -3.54 12.43 -14.12
N THR A 103 -2.32 12.80 -13.70
CA THR A 103 -1.29 13.35 -14.61
C THR A 103 -0.82 12.34 -15.67
N HIS A 104 -1.10 11.05 -15.48
CA HIS A 104 -0.73 9.97 -16.39
C HIS A 104 -1.95 9.38 -17.14
N GLY A 105 -3.12 10.03 -17.06
CA GLY A 105 -4.32 9.65 -17.81
C GLY A 105 -5.22 8.59 -17.15
N GLY A 106 -6.36 8.30 -17.80
CA GLY A 106 -7.42 7.45 -17.25
C GLY A 106 -7.04 5.98 -17.04
N GLY A 107 -6.22 5.42 -17.93
CA GLY A 107 -5.69 4.04 -17.76
C GLY A 107 -4.91 3.89 -16.46
N MET A 108 -4.19 4.94 -16.05
CA MET A 108 -3.39 4.93 -14.83
C MET A 108 -4.26 5.01 -13.58
N LEU A 109 -5.39 5.72 -13.62
CA LEU A 109 -6.37 5.71 -12.54
C LEU A 109 -6.97 4.30 -12.35
N MET A 110 -7.29 3.61 -13.44
CA MET A 110 -7.84 2.26 -13.40
C MET A 110 -6.82 1.24 -12.86
N MET A 111 -5.61 1.19 -13.42
CA MET A 111 -4.54 0.34 -12.87
C MET A 111 -4.21 0.73 -11.44
N GLY A 112 -4.18 2.04 -11.16
CA GLY A 112 -4.02 2.69 -9.87
C GLY A 112 -4.84 2.04 -8.77
N ALA A 113 -6.14 1.89 -8.98
CA ALA A 113 -7.03 1.28 -8.00
C ALA A 113 -6.57 -0.14 -7.59
N LEU A 114 -6.06 -0.92 -8.53
CA LEU A 114 -5.47 -2.24 -8.23
C LEU A 114 -4.12 -2.09 -7.50
N GLN A 115 -3.28 -1.12 -7.88
CA GLN A 115 -2.01 -0.85 -7.18
C GLN A 115 -2.24 -0.49 -5.72
N LEU A 116 -3.24 0.35 -5.44
CA LEU A 116 -3.64 0.76 -4.10
C LEU A 116 -3.96 -0.45 -3.23
N VAL A 117 -4.66 -1.44 -3.79
CA VAL A 117 -5.02 -2.67 -3.07
C VAL A 117 -3.81 -3.58 -2.88
N ILE A 118 -3.05 -3.89 -3.94
CA ILE A 118 -1.88 -4.80 -3.86
C ILE A 118 -0.83 -4.25 -2.90
N LEU A 119 -0.37 -3.02 -3.16
CA LEU A 119 0.73 -2.40 -2.43
C LEU A 119 0.29 -1.94 -1.04
N GLY A 120 -0.95 -1.46 -0.91
CA GLY A 120 -1.55 -1.10 0.37
C GLY A 120 -1.70 -2.29 1.30
N ALA A 121 -2.19 -3.42 0.79
CA ALA A 121 -2.33 -4.64 1.58
C ALA A 121 -0.96 -5.18 2.00
N GLY A 122 0.01 -5.25 1.09
CA GLY A 122 1.37 -5.72 1.40
C GLY A 122 2.11 -4.84 2.40
N PHE A 123 2.08 -3.52 2.20
CA PHE A 123 2.75 -2.56 3.08
C PHE A 123 2.05 -2.44 4.43
N GLY A 124 0.72 -2.35 4.41
CA GLY A 124 -0.11 -2.35 5.61
C GLY A 124 0.12 -3.60 6.47
N HIS A 125 0.13 -4.79 5.85
CA HIS A 125 0.42 -6.05 6.55
C HIS A 125 1.83 -6.04 7.17
N SER A 126 2.84 -5.56 6.45
CA SER A 126 4.21 -5.42 6.99
C SER A 126 4.24 -4.55 8.26
N LEU A 127 3.50 -3.43 8.26
CA LEU A 127 3.40 -2.54 9.42
C LEU A 127 2.64 -3.16 10.59
N LEU A 128 1.58 -3.92 10.33
CA LEU A 128 0.82 -4.64 11.36
C LEU A 128 1.66 -5.74 12.03
N VAL A 129 2.44 -6.48 11.25
CA VAL A 129 3.38 -7.49 11.77
C VAL A 129 4.47 -6.82 12.61
N ARG A 130 5.03 -5.70 12.14
CA ARG A 130 6.01 -4.90 12.90
C ARG A 130 5.43 -4.39 14.22
N ALA A 131 4.17 -3.95 14.23
CA ALA A 131 3.46 -3.51 15.44
C ALA A 131 3.11 -4.67 16.39
N ARG A 132 3.35 -5.92 15.98
CA ARG A 132 2.95 -7.15 16.68
C ARG A 132 1.47 -7.11 17.04
N SER A 133 0.64 -6.79 16.06
CA SER A 133 -0.82 -6.81 16.19
C SER A 133 -1.30 -8.26 16.38
N ARG A 134 -2.39 -8.48 17.12
CA ARG A 134 -3.02 -9.81 17.31
C ARG A 134 -4.23 -10.00 16.40
N LEU A 135 -4.32 -9.20 15.34
CA LEU A 135 -5.48 -9.16 14.45
C LEU A 135 -5.40 -10.29 13.43
N GLN A 136 -5.70 -11.51 13.88
CA GLN A 136 -5.60 -12.75 13.08
C GLN A 136 -6.36 -12.67 11.74
N ALA A 137 -7.47 -11.92 11.70
CA ALA A 137 -8.24 -11.72 10.47
C ALA A 137 -7.43 -10.95 9.41
N PHE A 138 -6.64 -9.95 9.79
CA PHE A 138 -5.82 -9.17 8.86
C PHE A 138 -4.66 -9.99 8.29
N ASP A 139 -4.07 -10.89 9.11
CA ASP A 139 -3.00 -11.78 8.68
C ASP A 139 -3.44 -12.78 7.59
N ARG A 140 -4.76 -13.01 7.45
CA ARG A 140 -5.35 -13.84 6.38
C ARG A 140 -5.90 -13.02 5.23
N LEU A 141 -6.63 -11.94 5.53
CA LEU A 141 -7.34 -11.14 4.53
C LEU A 141 -6.39 -10.28 3.69
N LEU A 142 -5.37 -9.66 4.27
CA LEU A 142 -4.48 -8.77 3.52
C LEU A 142 -3.68 -9.52 2.43
N PRO A 143 -3.03 -10.67 2.71
CA PRO A 143 -2.40 -11.46 1.65
C PRO A 143 -3.39 -11.90 0.56
N LEU A 144 -4.59 -12.34 0.94
CA LEU A 144 -5.60 -12.80 -0.02
C LEU A 144 -6.03 -11.68 -0.96
N VAL A 145 -6.36 -10.50 -0.41
CA VAL A 145 -6.78 -9.34 -1.19
C VAL A 145 -5.65 -8.84 -2.10
N SER A 146 -4.40 -8.89 -1.63
CA SER A 146 -3.21 -8.59 -2.45
C SER A 146 -3.09 -9.55 -3.66
N VAL A 147 -3.29 -10.85 -3.44
CA VAL A 147 -3.26 -11.86 -4.52
C VAL A 147 -4.38 -11.61 -5.54
N LEU A 148 -5.61 -11.39 -5.08
CA LEU A 148 -6.74 -11.13 -5.97
C LEU A 148 -6.53 -9.86 -6.80
N ALA A 149 -6.01 -8.80 -6.18
CA ALA A 149 -5.71 -7.58 -6.90
C ALA A 149 -4.55 -7.75 -7.89
N PHE A 150 -3.54 -8.59 -7.58
CA PHE A 150 -2.48 -8.94 -8.52
C PHE A 150 -3.02 -9.73 -9.72
N MET A 151 -3.93 -10.69 -9.50
CA MET A 151 -4.64 -11.37 -10.59
C MET A 151 -5.40 -10.36 -11.47
N GLY A 152 -6.12 -9.42 -10.85
CA GLY A 152 -6.78 -8.32 -11.57
C GLY A 152 -5.81 -7.46 -12.38
N MET A 153 -4.61 -7.21 -11.84
CA MET A 153 -3.58 -6.44 -12.54
C MET A 153 -3.04 -7.18 -13.77
N MET A 154 -2.79 -8.48 -13.66
CA MET A 154 -2.39 -9.31 -14.80
C MET A 154 -3.49 -9.39 -15.86
N LEU A 155 -4.76 -9.48 -15.45
CA LEU A 155 -5.89 -9.40 -16.38
C LEU A 155 -5.95 -8.04 -17.08
N SER A 156 -5.73 -6.94 -16.36
CA SER A 156 -5.70 -5.61 -16.98
C SER A 156 -4.58 -5.46 -18.01
N ALA A 157 -3.39 -6.02 -17.72
CA ALA A 157 -2.27 -6.06 -18.66
C ALA A 157 -2.59 -6.90 -19.91
N ALA A 158 -3.27 -8.04 -19.74
CA ALA A 158 -3.71 -8.87 -20.85
C ALA A 158 -4.74 -8.16 -21.74
N VAL A 159 -5.72 -7.47 -21.15
CA VAL A 159 -6.71 -6.67 -21.89
C VAL A 159 -6.04 -5.55 -22.67
N LEU A 160 -5.10 -4.82 -22.05
CA LEU A 160 -4.33 -3.78 -22.74
C LEU A 160 -3.56 -4.33 -23.94
N SER A 161 -2.99 -5.54 -23.82
CA SER A 161 -2.26 -6.20 -24.91
C SER A 161 -3.15 -6.59 -26.09
N VAL A 162 -4.46 -6.75 -25.89
CA VAL A 162 -5.44 -7.01 -26.96
C VAL A 162 -5.82 -5.72 -27.68
N VAL A 163 -5.99 -4.62 -26.93
CA VAL A 163 -6.37 -3.31 -27.50
C VAL A 163 -5.20 -2.68 -28.25
N SER A 164 -3.99 -2.81 -27.70
CA SER A 164 -2.76 -2.26 -28.27
C SER A 164 -1.71 -3.38 -28.33
N PRO A 165 -1.34 -3.86 -29.54
CA PRO A 165 -0.36 -4.92 -29.69
C PRO A 165 0.95 -4.58 -28.96
N PRO A 166 1.45 -5.46 -28.08
CA PRO A 166 2.58 -5.14 -27.22
C PRO A 166 3.89 -5.06 -28.02
N SER A 167 4.71 -4.05 -27.70
CA SER A 167 6.09 -4.00 -28.16
C SER A 167 6.96 -5.04 -27.43
N THR A 168 8.18 -5.28 -27.92
CA THR A 168 9.15 -6.12 -27.19
C THR A 168 9.43 -5.61 -25.77
N GLY A 169 9.37 -4.28 -25.57
CA GLY A 169 9.51 -3.66 -24.24
C GLY A 169 8.36 -4.03 -23.30
N ASP A 170 7.13 -4.09 -23.83
CA ASP A 170 5.93 -4.43 -23.07
C ASP A 170 5.90 -5.90 -22.68
N ILE A 171 6.30 -6.79 -23.58
CA ILE A 171 6.45 -8.22 -23.29
C ILE A 171 7.43 -8.43 -22.15
N ASN A 172 8.60 -7.79 -22.21
CA ASN A 172 9.60 -7.86 -21.13
C ASN A 172 9.04 -7.33 -19.80
N ALA A 173 8.27 -6.24 -19.84
CA ALA A 173 7.63 -5.67 -18.66
C ALA A 173 6.58 -6.62 -18.05
N ILE A 174 5.78 -7.29 -18.88
CA ILE A 174 4.80 -8.30 -18.47
C ILE A 174 5.51 -9.51 -17.86
N MET A 175 6.54 -10.05 -18.51
CA MET A 175 7.27 -11.22 -18.00
C MET A 175 7.97 -10.93 -16.68
N ALA A 176 8.65 -9.78 -16.57
CA ALA A 176 9.27 -9.34 -15.32
C ALA A 176 8.22 -9.10 -14.22
N GLY A 177 7.11 -8.44 -14.57
CA GLY A 177 5.99 -8.20 -13.66
C GLY A 177 5.37 -9.48 -13.12
N ALA A 178 5.12 -10.46 -14.00
CA ALA A 178 4.58 -11.76 -13.64
C ALA A 178 5.55 -12.53 -12.73
N GLY A 179 6.83 -12.64 -13.10
CA GLY A 179 7.83 -13.37 -12.32
C GLY A 179 8.03 -12.78 -10.92
N LEU A 180 8.23 -11.46 -10.83
CA LEU A 180 8.37 -10.75 -9.55
C LEU A 180 7.08 -10.84 -8.73
N GLY A 181 5.92 -10.70 -9.37
CA GLY A 181 4.64 -10.78 -8.70
C GLY A 181 4.39 -12.15 -8.09
N LEU A 182 4.72 -13.24 -8.79
CA LEU A 182 4.65 -14.60 -8.27
C LEU A 182 5.57 -14.82 -7.06
N LEU A 183 6.80 -14.30 -7.09
CA LEU A 183 7.70 -14.33 -5.92
C LEU A 183 7.11 -13.53 -4.75
N GLY A 184 6.49 -12.38 -5.03
CA GLY A 184 5.76 -11.58 -4.06
C GLY A 184 4.60 -12.35 -3.42
N VAL A 185 3.78 -13.02 -4.23
CA VAL A 185 2.65 -13.84 -3.77
C VAL A 185 3.17 -14.94 -2.87
N ALA A 186 4.16 -15.71 -3.35
CA ALA A 186 4.73 -16.84 -2.61
C ALA A 186 5.26 -16.41 -1.24
N ALA A 187 5.94 -15.27 -1.15
CA ALA A 187 6.43 -14.72 0.10
C ALA A 187 5.28 -14.26 1.04
N GLN A 188 4.25 -13.62 0.50
CA GLN A 188 3.12 -13.07 1.27
C GLN A 188 2.18 -14.15 1.83
N ILE A 189 1.95 -15.25 1.09
CA ILE A 189 1.04 -16.33 1.52
C ILE A 189 1.77 -17.44 2.29
N TRP A 190 3.10 -17.40 2.39
CA TRP A 190 3.89 -18.48 2.96
C TRP A 190 3.46 -18.89 4.37
N HIS A 191 3.18 -17.92 5.24
CA HIS A 191 2.75 -18.20 6.62
C HIS A 191 1.37 -18.85 6.67
N LEU A 192 0.50 -18.59 5.69
CA LEU A 192 -0.79 -19.27 5.55
C LEU A 192 -0.61 -20.73 5.16
N LEU A 193 0.28 -20.99 4.20
CA LEU A 193 0.59 -22.35 3.75
C LEU A 193 1.24 -23.20 4.83
N LYS A 194 2.16 -22.62 5.61
CA LYS A 194 2.85 -23.30 6.72
C LYS A 194 2.10 -23.24 8.04
N GLN A 195 0.94 -22.57 8.10
CA GLN A 195 0.18 -22.34 9.32
C GLN A 195 1.05 -21.76 10.46
N THR A 196 2.02 -20.91 10.10
CA THR A 196 2.89 -20.24 11.06
C THR A 196 2.47 -18.78 11.25
N SER A 197 3.00 -18.13 12.28
CA SER A 197 2.84 -16.69 12.43
C SER A 197 3.57 -15.93 11.30
N PRO A 198 3.04 -14.80 10.83
CA PRO A 198 3.71 -13.97 9.84
C PRO A 198 4.97 -13.33 10.45
N VAL A 199 6.08 -13.39 9.71
CA VAL A 199 7.36 -12.78 10.10
C VAL A 199 7.65 -11.54 9.27
N PHE A 200 8.09 -10.46 9.94
CA PHE A 200 8.23 -9.13 9.32
C PHE A 200 9.08 -9.11 8.06
N TRP A 201 10.26 -9.75 8.08
CA TRP A 201 11.18 -9.72 6.94
C TRP A 201 10.56 -10.34 5.69
N ARG A 202 9.84 -11.47 5.84
CA ARG A 202 9.27 -12.21 4.71
C ARG A 202 8.11 -11.46 4.07
N VAL A 203 7.23 -10.89 4.90
CA VAL A 203 6.12 -10.06 4.41
C VAL A 203 6.67 -8.79 3.73
N SER A 204 7.73 -8.19 4.28
CA SER A 204 8.39 -7.02 3.69
C SER A 204 9.09 -7.34 2.36
N VAL A 205 9.75 -8.49 2.25
CA VAL A 205 10.33 -8.98 0.98
C VAL A 205 9.23 -9.24 -0.04
N GLY A 206 8.11 -9.84 0.37
CA GLY A 206 6.94 -10.03 -0.50
C GLY A 206 6.36 -8.71 -1.00
N PHE A 207 6.26 -7.70 -0.14
CA PHE A 207 5.90 -6.33 -0.54
C PHE A 207 6.91 -5.75 -1.54
N GLY A 208 8.22 -5.90 -1.30
CA GLY A 208 9.26 -5.43 -2.22
C GLY A 208 9.14 -6.02 -3.62
N PHE A 209 8.92 -7.35 -3.72
CA PHE A 209 8.67 -8.00 -5.00
C PHE A 209 7.39 -7.50 -5.68
N MET A 210 6.30 -7.31 -4.93
CA MET A 210 5.05 -6.74 -5.46
C MET A 210 5.23 -5.30 -5.95
N LEU A 211 6.03 -4.49 -5.27
CA LEU A 211 6.36 -3.14 -5.69
C LEU A 211 7.12 -3.14 -7.02
N LEU A 212 8.15 -3.98 -7.15
CA LEU A 212 8.91 -4.10 -8.39
C LEU A 212 8.05 -4.64 -9.54
N ALA A 213 7.20 -5.64 -9.27
CA ALA A 213 6.24 -6.16 -10.23
C ALA A 213 5.30 -5.06 -10.74
N ASN A 214 4.76 -4.26 -9.82
CA ASN A 214 3.87 -3.15 -10.13
C ASN A 214 4.57 -2.06 -10.96
N ILE A 215 5.80 -1.67 -10.61
CA ILE A 215 6.60 -0.71 -11.38
C ILE A 215 6.84 -1.23 -12.81
N SER A 216 7.08 -2.54 -12.98
CA SER A 216 7.21 -3.16 -14.29
C SER A 216 5.92 -3.01 -15.11
N LEU A 217 4.78 -3.45 -14.56
CA LEU A 217 3.49 -3.46 -15.25
C LEU A 217 2.93 -2.06 -15.52
N THR A 218 3.29 -1.07 -14.71
CA THR A 218 2.87 0.33 -14.91
C THR A 218 3.40 0.91 -16.22
N ARG A 219 4.50 0.36 -16.78
CA ARG A 219 5.03 0.78 -18.07
C ARG A 219 4.02 0.65 -19.20
N LEU A 220 3.11 -0.33 -19.12
CA LEU A 220 2.10 -0.60 -20.14
C LEU A 220 1.07 0.53 -20.31
N VAL A 221 1.02 1.47 -19.36
CA VAL A 221 0.01 2.54 -19.33
C VAL A 221 0.62 3.94 -19.41
N ILE A 222 1.90 4.08 -19.05
CA ILE A 222 2.62 5.36 -19.06
C ILE A 222 3.45 5.52 -20.36
N ALA A 223 3.64 4.46 -21.15
CA ALA A 223 4.34 4.49 -22.42
C ALA A 223 3.54 5.18 -23.54
#